data_AF-A0A940NWY1-F1
#
_entry.id   AF-A0A940NWY1-F1
#
_cell.length_a   1.000
_cell.length_b   1.000
_cell.length_c   1.000
_cell.angle_alpha   90.00
_cell.angle_beta   90.00
_cell.angle_gamma   90.00
#
_symmetry.space_group_name_H-M   'P 1'
#
loop_
_entity.id
_entity.type
_entity.pdbx_description
1 polymer ?
#
loop_
_entity_poly.entity_id
_entity_poly.type
_entity_poly.pdbx_seq_one_letter_code
_entity_poly.pdbx_strand_id
1 'polypeptide(L)'
;MKKPAKFLHILLTAALLISAAVYPGFMATMSAAGWLYNVRQGAYPAVFRSFAGWMIAGGLLLCIGAVLVVLSAKPKRWKLAPVSMGAAAVGLAACLSSLYRFTAYADQHFSGIGETMQPVSDLYRTRLLPVILPAVLTLILAAWHLFSEEARDYRHRKRAERLAAENAPAPKIVD
;
A
#
# COMPACT_ATOMS: atom_id res chain seq x y z
N MET A 1 -10.52 -19.20 13.38
CA MET A 1 -11.10 -17.91 13.87
C MET A 1 -12.53 -18.03 14.42
N LYS A 2 -12.85 -17.34 15.54
CA LYS A 2 -14.21 -17.16 16.09
C LYS A 2 -15.11 -16.37 15.11
N LYS A 3 -16.43 -16.62 15.08
CA LYS A 3 -17.41 -15.94 14.19
C LYS A 3 -17.27 -14.40 14.12
N PRO A 4 -17.18 -13.65 15.25
CA PRO A 4 -17.05 -12.19 15.19
C PRO A 4 -15.72 -11.72 14.58
N ALA A 5 -14.63 -12.46 14.81
CA ALA A 5 -13.32 -12.15 14.24
C ALA A 5 -13.28 -12.33 12.70
N LYS A 6 -14.04 -13.30 12.17
CA LYS A 6 -14.18 -13.50 10.72
C LYS A 6 -14.94 -12.37 10.06
N PHE A 7 -16.05 -11.93 10.68
CA PHE A 7 -16.83 -10.81 10.16
C PHE A 7 -16.02 -9.51 10.11
N LEU A 8 -15.31 -9.20 11.20
CA LEU A 8 -14.44 -8.02 11.28
C LEU A 8 -13.33 -8.05 10.21
N HIS A 9 -12.69 -9.21 10.00
CA HIS A 9 -11.65 -9.37 8.99
C HIS A 9 -12.17 -9.09 7.57
N ILE A 10 -13.36 -9.59 7.23
CA ILE A 10 -14.00 -9.35 5.92
C ILE A 10 -14.29 -7.86 5.75
N LEU A 11 -14.84 -7.21 6.78
CA LEU A 11 -15.17 -5.79 6.74
C LEU A 11 -13.91 -4.92 6.56
N LEU A 12 -12.83 -5.20 7.29
CA LEU A 12 -11.54 -4.52 7.14
C LEU A 12 -10.94 -4.73 5.75
N THR A 13 -11.06 -5.95 5.22
CA THR A 13 -10.57 -6.28 3.87
C THR A 13 -11.34 -5.52 2.80
N ALA A 14 -12.67 -5.47 2.90
CA ALA A 14 -13.50 -4.70 1.98
C ALA A 14 -13.18 -3.20 2.06
N ALA A 15 -13.10 -2.64 3.27
CA ALA A 15 -12.73 -1.25 3.48
C ALA A 15 -11.34 -0.92 2.91
N LEU A 16 -10.36 -1.82 3.08
CA LEU A 16 -9.03 -1.67 2.47
C LEU A 16 -9.12 -1.64 0.94
N LEU A 17 -9.78 -2.61 0.31
CA LEU A 17 -9.83 -2.69 -1.15
C LEU A 17 -10.53 -1.49 -1.77
N ILE A 18 -11.65 -1.06 -1.17
CA ILE A 18 -12.39 0.12 -1.64
C ILE A 18 -11.53 1.38 -1.45
N SER A 19 -10.98 1.60 -0.26
CA SER A 19 -10.15 2.78 0.01
C SER A 19 -8.86 2.80 -0.82
N ALA A 20 -8.24 1.66 -1.09
CA ALA A 20 -7.06 1.54 -1.94
C ALA A 20 -7.40 1.83 -3.41
N ALA A 21 -8.52 1.33 -3.92
CA ALA A 21 -8.94 1.64 -5.28
C ALA A 21 -9.27 3.13 -5.46
N VAL A 22 -9.95 3.74 -4.50
CA VAL A 22 -10.37 5.15 -4.57
C VAL A 22 -9.19 6.10 -4.35
N TYR A 23 -8.47 5.97 -3.24
CA TYR A 23 -7.49 7.00 -2.86
C TYR A 23 -6.15 6.85 -3.60
N PRO A 24 -5.32 5.83 -3.37
CA PRO A 24 -4.08 5.67 -4.14
C PRO A 24 -4.35 5.24 -5.58
N GLY A 25 -5.36 4.39 -5.83
CA GLY A 25 -5.63 3.84 -7.16
C GLY A 25 -6.15 4.86 -8.16
N PHE A 26 -7.09 5.71 -7.76
CA PHE A 26 -7.72 6.70 -8.62
C PHE A 26 -7.26 8.12 -8.29
N MET A 27 -7.46 8.60 -7.05
CA MET A 27 -7.21 10.00 -6.69
C MET A 27 -5.74 10.39 -6.85
N ALA A 28 -4.79 9.58 -6.36
CA ALA A 28 -3.37 9.87 -6.46
C ALA A 28 -2.83 9.77 -7.89
N THR A 29 -3.17 8.70 -8.61
CA THR A 29 -2.71 8.49 -10.00
C THR A 29 -3.30 9.51 -10.97
N MET A 30 -4.60 9.82 -10.87
CA MET A 30 -5.26 10.78 -11.74
C MET A 30 -4.82 12.21 -11.43
N SER A 31 -4.61 12.57 -10.16
CA SER A 31 -4.04 13.87 -9.80
C SER A 31 -2.65 14.06 -10.41
N ALA A 32 -1.79 13.04 -10.31
CA ALA A 32 -0.48 13.04 -10.92
C ALA A 32 -0.51 13.07 -12.46
N ALA A 33 -1.48 12.38 -13.07
CA ALA A 33 -1.72 12.46 -14.53
C ALA A 33 -2.12 13.90 -14.93
N GLY A 34 -2.96 14.57 -14.14
CA GLY A 34 -3.30 15.98 -14.32
C GLY A 34 -2.08 16.89 -14.22
N TRP A 35 -1.16 16.64 -13.27
CA TRP A 35 0.10 17.37 -13.19
C TRP A 35 0.94 17.19 -14.46
N LEU A 36 1.07 15.94 -14.96
CA LEU A 36 1.81 15.66 -16.21
C LEU A 36 1.18 16.34 -17.42
N TYR A 37 -0.15 16.35 -17.49
CA TYR A 37 -0.88 17.05 -18.55
C TYR A 37 -0.56 18.55 -18.55
N ASN A 38 -0.64 19.20 -17.38
CA ASN A 38 -0.33 20.62 -17.25
C ASN A 38 1.14 20.95 -17.52
N VAL A 39 2.08 20.03 -17.24
CA VAL A 39 3.47 20.20 -17.66
C VAL A 39 3.61 20.13 -19.19
N ARG A 40 2.89 19.23 -19.85
CA ARG A 40 2.91 19.13 -21.33
C ARG A 40 2.34 20.37 -22.01
N GLN A 41 1.35 21.00 -21.39
CA GLN A 41 0.76 22.26 -21.86
C GLN A 41 1.63 23.49 -21.53
N GLY A 42 2.78 23.33 -20.85
CA GLY A 42 3.63 24.44 -20.45
C GLY A 42 3.11 25.26 -19.27
N ALA A 43 1.97 24.88 -18.68
CA ALA A 43 1.38 25.56 -17.53
C ALA A 43 2.15 25.29 -16.23
N TYR A 44 2.71 24.07 -16.09
CA TYR A 44 3.49 23.66 -14.91
C TYR A 44 4.98 23.46 -15.25
N PRO A 45 5.88 23.76 -14.30
CA PRO A 45 7.32 23.60 -14.50
C PRO A 45 7.72 22.12 -14.66
N ALA A 46 8.82 21.87 -15.36
CA ALA A 46 9.28 20.52 -15.67
C ALA A 46 9.53 19.64 -14.42
N VAL A 47 9.87 20.25 -13.27
CA VAL A 47 10.07 19.56 -11.97
C VAL A 47 8.85 18.74 -11.55
N PHE A 48 7.64 19.14 -11.97
CA PHE A 48 6.40 18.44 -11.62
C PHE A 48 6.31 17.06 -12.28
N ARG A 49 7.08 16.77 -13.34
CA ARG A 49 7.17 15.41 -13.90
C ARG A 49 7.71 14.43 -12.87
N SER A 50 8.72 14.84 -12.11
CA SER A 50 9.30 13.99 -11.06
C SER A 50 8.32 13.78 -9.92
N PHE A 51 7.60 14.82 -9.49
CA PHE A 51 6.58 14.70 -8.45
C PHE A 51 5.46 13.74 -8.88
N ALA A 52 4.94 13.91 -10.10
CA ALA A 52 3.93 13.02 -10.65
C ALA A 52 4.41 11.57 -10.76
N GLY A 53 5.66 11.35 -11.22
CA GLY A 53 6.26 10.02 -11.26
C GLY A 53 6.28 9.32 -9.90
N TRP A 54 6.75 10.02 -8.86
CA TRP A 54 6.75 9.49 -7.49
C TRP A 54 5.34 9.25 -6.94
N MET A 55 4.38 10.12 -7.27
CA MET A 55 2.99 9.97 -6.83
C MET A 55 2.32 8.75 -7.48
N ILE A 56 2.52 8.53 -8.79
CA ILE A 56 2.00 7.36 -9.50
C ILE A 56 2.64 6.08 -8.97
N ALA A 57 3.97 6.05 -8.85
CA ALA A 57 4.69 4.91 -8.32
C ALA A 57 4.23 4.57 -6.88
N GLY A 58 4.08 5.59 -6.02
CA GLY A 58 3.59 5.43 -4.66
C GLY A 58 2.16 4.90 -4.59
N GLY A 59 1.25 5.45 -5.40
CA GLY A 59 -0.15 5.02 -5.47
C GLY A 59 -0.27 3.57 -5.96
N LEU A 60 0.45 3.20 -7.02
CA LEU A 60 0.48 1.82 -7.50
C LEU A 60 1.06 0.85 -6.46
N LEU A 61 2.12 1.25 -5.77
CA LEU A 61 2.75 0.41 -4.75
C LEU A 61 1.83 0.18 -3.54
N LEU A 62 1.02 1.18 -3.16
CA LEU A 62 -0.02 1.04 -2.15
C LEU A 62 -1.12 0.05 -2.59
N CYS A 63 -1.57 0.13 -3.84
CA CYS A 63 -2.52 -0.84 -4.40
C CYS A 63 -1.94 -2.27 -4.40
N ILE A 64 -0.68 -2.41 -4.80
CA ILE A 64 0.03 -3.70 -4.75
C ILE A 64 0.12 -4.21 -3.30
N GLY A 65 0.48 -3.35 -2.34
CA GLY A 65 0.49 -3.68 -0.92
C GLY A 65 -0.87 -4.19 -0.43
N ALA A 66 -1.94 -3.49 -0.80
CA ALA A 66 -3.31 -3.89 -0.46
C ALA A 66 -3.68 -5.28 -1.02
N VAL A 67 -3.34 -5.57 -2.28
CA VAL A 67 -3.59 -6.90 -2.87
C VAL A 67 -2.74 -7.98 -2.19
N LEU A 68 -1.45 -7.70 -1.95
CA LEU A 68 -0.53 -8.64 -1.31
C LEU A 68 -0.98 -9.02 0.10
N VAL A 69 -1.49 -8.06 0.89
CA VAL A 69 -1.97 -8.36 2.24
C VAL A 69 -3.21 -9.25 2.19
N VAL A 70 -4.12 -9.04 1.24
CA VAL A 70 -5.29 -9.93 1.07
C VAL A 70 -4.84 -11.35 0.69
N LEU A 71 -3.86 -11.48 -0.21
CA LEU A 71 -3.31 -12.78 -0.58
C LEU A 71 -2.57 -13.47 0.58
N SER A 72 -2.02 -12.69 1.51
CA SER A 72 -1.32 -13.18 2.71
C SER A 72 -2.27 -13.77 3.77
N ALA A 73 -3.59 -13.58 3.64
CA ALA A 73 -4.58 -14.20 4.52
C ALA A 73 -4.53 -15.74 4.47
N LYS A 74 -4.05 -16.31 3.34
CA LYS A 74 -3.86 -17.76 3.22
C LYS A 74 -2.62 -18.18 4.02
N PRO A 75 -2.69 -19.21 4.88
CA PRO A 75 -1.57 -19.59 5.76
C PRO A 75 -0.30 -19.99 5.01
N LYS A 76 -0.42 -20.58 3.80
CA LYS A 76 0.73 -20.91 2.95
C LYS A 76 1.47 -19.67 2.40
N ARG A 77 0.81 -18.51 2.35
CA ARG A 77 1.31 -17.26 1.76
C ARG A 77 1.61 -16.18 2.81
N TRP A 78 1.78 -16.57 4.07
CA TRP A 78 2.06 -15.65 5.19
C TRP A 78 3.27 -14.73 4.95
N LYS A 79 4.27 -15.19 4.18
CA LYS A 79 5.46 -14.41 3.80
C LYS A 79 5.15 -13.17 2.96
N LEU A 80 3.95 -13.08 2.37
CA LEU A 80 3.52 -11.89 1.63
C LEU A 80 3.12 -10.74 2.57
N ALA A 81 2.79 -11.01 3.84
CA ALA A 81 2.44 -9.96 4.81
C ALA A 81 3.58 -8.94 5.02
N PRO A 82 4.84 -9.32 5.33
CA PRO A 82 5.93 -8.34 5.49
C PRO A 82 6.26 -7.63 4.18
N VAL A 83 6.14 -8.30 3.03
CA VAL A 83 6.32 -7.67 1.71
C VAL A 83 5.24 -6.61 1.47
N SER A 84 3.99 -6.88 1.85
CA SER A 84 2.89 -5.92 1.77
C SER A 84 3.12 -4.70 2.64
N MET A 85 3.67 -4.89 3.86
CA MET A 85 4.01 -3.78 4.76
C MET A 85 5.11 -2.91 4.17
N GLY A 86 6.16 -3.53 3.60
CA GLY A 86 7.24 -2.81 2.91
C GLY A 86 6.72 -2.00 1.73
N ALA A 87 5.90 -2.63 0.86
CA ALA A 87 5.26 -1.95 -0.25
C ALA A 87 4.39 -0.77 0.22
N ALA A 88 3.57 -0.96 1.25
CA ALA A 88 2.71 0.09 1.78
C ALA A 88 3.50 1.26 2.38
N ALA A 89 4.57 0.98 3.14
CA ALA A 89 5.42 2.01 3.74
C ALA A 89 6.16 2.84 2.68
N VAL A 90 6.79 2.18 1.70
CA VAL A 90 7.49 2.86 0.59
C VAL A 90 6.49 3.64 -0.26
N GLY A 91 5.33 3.07 -0.53
CA GLY A 91 4.29 3.70 -1.34
C GLY A 91 3.73 4.96 -0.67
N LEU A 92 3.45 4.88 0.63
CA LEU A 92 3.00 6.02 1.42
C LEU A 92 4.07 7.12 1.48
N ALA A 93 5.34 6.76 1.71
CA ALA A 93 6.44 7.73 1.74
C ALA A 93 6.60 8.45 0.39
N ALA A 94 6.47 7.73 -0.73
CA ALA A 94 6.52 8.31 -2.07
C ALA A 94 5.34 9.28 -2.32
N CYS A 95 4.11 8.90 -1.94
CA CYS A 95 2.95 9.77 -2.06
C CYS A 95 3.07 11.03 -1.19
N LEU A 96 3.42 10.90 0.09
CA LEU A 96 3.51 12.03 1.01
C LEU A 96 4.67 12.96 0.69
N SER A 97 5.83 12.43 0.29
CA SER A 97 6.97 13.27 -0.12
C SER A 97 6.68 14.04 -1.40
N SER A 98 6.02 13.40 -2.37
CA SER A 98 5.59 14.07 -3.60
C SER A 98 4.55 15.15 -3.31
N LEU A 99 3.53 14.85 -2.47
CA LEU A 99 2.52 15.81 -2.05
C LEU A 99 3.15 17.00 -1.32
N TYR A 100 4.08 16.75 -0.40
CA TYR A 100 4.76 17.79 0.35
C TYR A 100 5.52 18.74 -0.59
N ARG A 101 6.32 18.19 -1.51
CA ARG A 101 7.09 19.00 -2.48
C ARG A 101 6.18 19.78 -3.41
N PHE A 102 5.10 19.17 -3.89
CA PHE A 102 4.11 19.82 -4.73
C PHE A 102 3.44 20.99 -3.98
N THR A 103 2.97 20.74 -2.76
CA THR A 103 2.27 21.79 -1.98
C THR A 103 3.19 22.92 -1.57
N ALA A 104 4.42 22.63 -1.17
CA ALA A 104 5.42 23.66 -0.87
C ALA A 104 5.75 24.52 -2.10
N TYR A 105 5.86 23.91 -3.28
CA TYR A 105 6.03 24.68 -4.51
C TYR A 105 4.80 25.52 -4.82
N ALA A 106 3.61 24.95 -4.63
CA ALA A 106 2.35 25.59 -4.95
C ALA A 106 2.06 26.80 -4.05
N ASP A 107 2.38 26.71 -2.77
CA ASP A 107 2.26 27.81 -1.80
C ASP A 107 3.13 29.02 -2.18
N GLN A 108 4.23 28.79 -2.91
CA GLN A 108 5.16 29.85 -3.33
C GLN A 108 4.81 30.47 -4.69
N HIS A 109 4.16 29.73 -5.60
CA HIS A 109 4.06 30.11 -7.01
C HIS A 109 2.63 30.15 -7.57
N PHE A 110 1.64 29.58 -6.89
CA PHE A 110 0.25 29.60 -7.36
C PHE A 110 -0.63 30.38 -6.38
N SER A 111 -1.36 31.36 -6.91
CA SER A 111 -2.52 31.93 -6.22
C SER A 111 -3.68 30.92 -6.19
N GLY A 112 -4.59 31.05 -5.23
CA GLY A 112 -5.75 30.16 -5.08
C GLY A 112 -6.54 29.96 -6.38
N ILE A 113 -7.14 28.79 -6.54
CA ILE A 113 -7.91 28.40 -7.74
C ILE A 113 -9.40 28.27 -7.36
N GLY A 114 -10.28 28.87 -8.17
CA GLY A 114 -11.74 28.74 -8.07
C GLY A 114 -12.44 29.90 -7.33
N GLU A 115 -13.77 29.84 -7.25
CA GLU A 115 -14.62 30.89 -6.64
C GLU A 115 -14.38 31.07 -5.13
N THR A 116 -13.84 30.04 -4.46
CA THR A 116 -13.53 30.07 -3.03
C THR A 116 -12.12 30.59 -2.70
N MET A 117 -11.31 30.92 -3.71
CA MET A 117 -9.91 31.35 -3.56
C MET A 117 -9.08 30.43 -2.66
N GLN A 118 -9.43 29.14 -2.59
CA GLN A 118 -8.70 28.20 -1.74
C GLN A 118 -7.27 27.97 -2.28
N PRO A 119 -6.26 27.93 -1.40
CA PRO A 119 -4.90 27.60 -1.79
C PRO A 119 -4.86 26.26 -2.53
N VAL A 120 -4.10 26.21 -3.62
CA VAL A 120 -3.93 24.99 -4.42
C VAL A 120 -3.39 23.84 -3.56
N SER A 121 -2.54 24.16 -2.59
CA SER A 121 -2.01 23.20 -1.62
C SER A 121 -3.10 22.51 -0.81
N ASP A 122 -4.09 23.24 -0.30
CA ASP A 122 -5.18 22.69 0.51
C ASP A 122 -6.13 21.82 -0.32
N LEU A 123 -6.37 22.19 -1.58
CA LEU A 123 -7.11 21.36 -2.52
C LEU A 123 -6.45 19.98 -2.69
N TYR A 124 -5.13 19.93 -2.87
CA TYR A 124 -4.43 18.66 -3.05
C TYR A 124 -4.25 17.90 -1.74
N ARG A 125 -4.06 18.59 -0.60
CA ARG A 125 -4.02 17.95 0.73
C ARG A 125 -5.32 17.23 1.04
N THR A 126 -6.46 17.90 0.89
CA THR A 126 -7.78 17.28 1.18
C THR A 126 -8.06 16.08 0.27
N ARG A 127 -7.64 16.14 -1.00
CA ARG A 127 -7.80 15.05 -1.96
C ARG A 127 -6.85 13.86 -1.75
N LEU A 128 -5.61 14.12 -1.33
CA LEU A 128 -4.53 13.13 -1.34
C LEU A 128 -4.15 12.62 0.05
N LEU A 129 -4.39 13.34 1.14
CA LEU A 129 -4.15 12.85 2.50
C LEU A 129 -4.92 11.57 2.87
N PRO A 130 -6.16 11.33 2.37
CA PRO A 130 -6.85 10.06 2.62
C PRO A 130 -6.11 8.81 2.16
N VAL A 131 -5.04 8.94 1.36
CA VAL A 131 -4.13 7.83 0.99
C VAL A 131 -3.48 7.14 2.20
N ILE A 132 -3.42 7.81 3.35
CA ILE A 132 -2.93 7.24 4.62
C ILE A 132 -3.82 6.08 5.08
N LEU A 133 -5.14 6.17 4.85
CA LEU A 133 -6.11 5.16 5.32
C LEU A 133 -5.81 3.76 4.77
N PRO A 134 -5.68 3.53 3.45
CA PRO A 134 -5.35 2.20 2.93
C PRO A 134 -3.96 1.72 3.38
N ALA A 135 -2.99 2.61 3.60
CA ALA A 135 -1.70 2.22 4.15
C ALA A 135 -1.83 1.68 5.58
N VAL A 136 -2.54 2.39 6.46
CA VAL A 136 -2.79 1.96 7.85
C VAL A 136 -3.57 0.66 7.90
N LEU A 137 -4.63 0.53 7.09
CA LEU A 137 -5.41 -0.72 7.00
C LEU A 137 -4.56 -1.90 6.53
N THR A 138 -3.64 -1.67 5.59
CA THR A 138 -2.69 -2.68 5.14
C THR A 138 -1.78 -3.14 6.28
N LEU A 139 -1.25 -2.21 7.08
CA LEU A 139 -0.40 -2.55 8.23
C LEU A 139 -1.16 -3.35 9.29
N ILE A 140 -2.40 -2.95 9.61
CA ILE A 140 -3.25 -3.65 10.58
C ILE A 140 -3.53 -5.08 10.11
N LEU A 141 -3.94 -5.26 8.85
CA LEU A 141 -4.23 -6.59 8.30
C LEU A 141 -2.97 -7.46 8.18
N ALA A 142 -1.83 -6.86 7.82
CA ALA A 142 -0.57 -7.59 7.72
C ALA A 142 -0.10 -8.09 9.10
N ALA A 143 -0.20 -7.24 10.13
CA ALA A 143 0.05 -7.64 11.51
C ALA A 143 -0.90 -8.77 11.94
N TRP A 144 -2.20 -8.63 11.65
CA TRP A 144 -3.19 -9.68 11.94
C TRP A 144 -2.80 -11.02 11.30
N HIS A 145 -2.42 -11.03 10.02
CA HIS A 145 -2.03 -12.27 9.33
C HIS A 145 -0.73 -12.88 9.87
N LEU A 146 0.24 -12.04 10.27
CA LEU A 146 1.50 -12.51 10.87
C LEU A 146 1.28 -13.20 12.21
N PHE A 147 0.42 -12.62 13.05
CA PHE A 147 0.13 -13.10 14.40
C PHE A 147 -1.02 -14.11 14.48
N SER A 148 -1.70 -14.42 13.38
CA SER A 148 -2.76 -15.43 13.35
C SER A 148 -2.26 -16.81 13.80
N GLU A 149 -3.03 -17.47 14.67
CA GLU A 149 -2.77 -18.83 15.16
C GLU A 149 -2.62 -19.83 13.99
N GLU A 150 -3.46 -19.71 12.97
CA GLU A 150 -3.44 -20.59 11.80
C GLU A 150 -2.10 -20.48 11.02
N ALA A 151 -1.53 -19.28 10.96
CA ALA A 151 -0.22 -19.06 10.36
C ALA A 151 0.91 -19.58 11.27
N ARG A 152 0.75 -19.45 12.59
CA ARG A 152 1.71 -19.97 13.58
C ARG A 152 1.77 -21.49 13.55
N ASP A 153 0.64 -22.17 13.55
CA ASP A 153 0.55 -23.63 13.50
C ASP A 153 1.12 -24.17 12.20
N TYR A 154 0.85 -23.51 11.07
CA TYR A 154 1.45 -23.86 9.79
C TYR A 154 2.98 -23.77 9.83
N ARG A 155 3.56 -22.75 10.49
CA ARG A 155 5.01 -22.61 10.66
C ARG A 155 5.59 -23.74 11.52
N HIS A 156 4.92 -24.09 12.61
CA HIS A 156 5.36 -25.20 13.48
C HIS A 156 5.31 -26.55 12.75
N ARG A 157 4.21 -26.86 12.05
CA ARG A 157 4.07 -28.10 11.27
C ARG A 157 5.14 -28.21 10.19
N LYS A 158 5.35 -27.15 9.40
CA LYS A 158 6.37 -27.15 8.34
C LYS A 158 7.79 -27.28 8.89
N ARG A 159 8.05 -26.75 10.09
CA ARG A 159 9.36 -26.94 10.76
C ARG A 159 9.53 -28.37 11.24
N ALA A 160 8.48 -28.97 11.81
CA ALA A 160 8.49 -30.38 12.22
C ALA A 160 8.68 -31.33 11.03
N GLU A 161 7.99 -31.09 9.90
CA GLU A 161 8.18 -31.84 8.66
C GLU A 161 9.61 -31.75 8.12
N ARG A 162 10.22 -30.56 8.16
CA ARG A 162 11.63 -30.38 7.74
C ARG A 162 12.60 -31.13 8.64
N LEU A 163 12.42 -31.05 9.95
CA LEU A 163 13.25 -31.78 10.91
C LEU A 163 13.06 -33.30 10.76
N ALA A 164 11.84 -33.76 10.49
CA ALA A 164 11.57 -35.17 10.22
C ALA A 164 12.23 -35.66 8.93
N ALA A 165 12.27 -34.82 7.89
CA ALA A 165 12.97 -35.13 6.64
C ALA A 165 14.50 -35.10 6.79
N GLU A 166 15.05 -34.16 7.57
CA GLU A 166 16.48 -34.10 7.89
C GLU A 166 16.93 -35.29 8.77
N ASN A 167 16.09 -35.73 9.70
CA ASN A 167 16.34 -36.88 10.57
C ASN A 167 15.92 -38.22 9.95
N ALA A 168 15.52 -38.25 8.67
CA ALA A 168 15.15 -39.48 8.01
C ALA A 168 16.37 -40.41 7.90
N PRO A 169 16.23 -41.72 8.18
CA PRO A 169 17.34 -42.66 8.07
C PRO A 169 17.87 -42.67 6.64
N ALA A 170 19.20 -42.62 6.50
CA ALA A 170 19.86 -42.65 5.20
C ALA A 170 19.42 -43.90 4.41
N PRO A 171 19.20 -43.76 3.09
CA PRO A 171 18.84 -44.90 2.25
C PRO A 171 19.90 -45.99 2.39
N LYS A 172 19.47 -47.24 2.61
CA LYS A 172 20.39 -48.38 2.71
C LYS A 172 21.18 -48.48 1.40
N ILE A 173 22.51 -48.49 1.51
CA ILE A 173 23.39 -48.83 0.39
C ILE A 173 23.08 -50.29 0.06
N VAL A 174 22.53 -50.53 -1.13
CA VAL A 174 22.29 -51.89 -1.63
C VAL A 174 23.57 -52.31 -2.34
N ASP A 175 24.20 -53.37 -1.85
CA ASP A 175 25.34 -54.05 -2.49
C ASP A 175 24.87 -54.88 -3.70
#